data_AF-A0A1G7JMY4-F1
#
_entry.id   AF-A0A1G7JMY4-F1
#
_cell.length_a   1.000
_cell.length_b   1.000
_cell.length_c   1.000
_cell.angle_alpha   90.00
_cell.angle_beta   90.00
_cell.angle_gamma   90.00
#
_symmetry.space_group_name_H-M   'P 1'
#
loop_
_entity.id
_entity.type
_entity.pdbx_description
1 polymer ?
#
loop_
_entity_poly.entity_id
_entity_poly.type
_entity_poly.pdbx_seq_one_letter_code
_entity_poly.pdbx_strand_id
1 'polypeptide(L)'
;MGEFDSIRPYADAEIPAVLARLLADDAFLDILTQFRFPRLAGPFGWLLKPLIAHRLRSQFRAIDSVRTLQDTIEPYVDRTVEKATDGVTYSGVETLKSGSAYLFLANHRDIVMDPAFVNYAVYHAGLQTPRIAIGDNLLQKPFVSDLMRLNKSFIVHRSISGRREKLAAYQLLSAYISHSIRNDGESIWIAQAEGRAKDGDDRTDSAILKMFHMSRKDEPFAEVIASLKMTPVSISYEYDPCDLAKARELYTRATTGSYTKQPGEDDKSIALGITGYKGRVHVHFGDPLTTGFEDAKQLAALTDAHILTGYRLFPVHYLAYAMWSERDPQLDVPAAESLFDATELAAAKAQWQQRLSNCPSEQQPYLVLQYAMPVRNQYRIKAGLPL
;
A
#
# COMPACT_ATOMS: atom_id res chain seq x y z
N MET A 1 -20.44 23.56 -4.16
CA MET A 1 -19.36 22.57 -4.16
C MET A 1 -18.07 23.31 -3.88
N GLY A 2 -17.34 22.90 -2.84
CA GLY A 2 -16.00 23.37 -2.54
C GLY A 2 -14.98 22.86 -3.56
N GLU A 3 -13.79 23.46 -3.56
CA GLU A 3 -12.73 23.23 -4.54
C GLU A 3 -12.32 21.75 -4.69
N PHE A 4 -12.34 20.99 -3.59
CA PHE A 4 -11.86 19.59 -3.55
C PHE A 4 -12.97 18.54 -3.46
N ASP A 5 -14.25 18.92 -3.54
CA ASP A 5 -15.39 18.02 -3.30
C ASP A 5 -15.40 16.75 -4.17
N SER A 6 -14.82 16.83 -5.37
CA SER A 6 -14.72 15.71 -6.31
C SER A 6 -13.75 14.62 -5.88
N ILE A 7 -12.75 14.93 -5.05
CA ILE A 7 -11.68 13.99 -4.68
C ILE A 7 -11.55 13.77 -3.18
N ARG A 8 -11.96 14.72 -2.33
CA ARG A 8 -11.70 14.65 -0.88
C ARG A 8 -12.45 13.49 -0.18
N PRO A 9 -11.96 13.04 0.99
CA PRO A 9 -12.70 12.17 1.89
C PRO A 9 -13.95 12.85 2.43
N TYR A 10 -14.83 12.06 3.05
CA TYR A 10 -15.99 12.61 3.75
C TYR A 10 -15.56 13.39 5.00
N ALA A 11 -16.22 14.51 5.24
CA ALA A 11 -16.13 15.26 6.48
C ALA A 11 -17.02 14.61 7.55
N ASP A 12 -16.75 14.87 8.83
CA ASP A 12 -17.47 14.27 9.96
C ASP A 12 -18.99 14.47 9.85
N ALA A 13 -19.45 15.65 9.43
CA ALA A 13 -20.87 15.95 9.22
C ALA A 13 -21.55 15.08 8.14
N GLU A 14 -20.79 14.49 7.21
CA GLU A 14 -21.30 13.65 6.13
C GLU A 14 -21.42 12.17 6.56
N ILE A 15 -20.69 11.76 7.62
CA ILE A 15 -20.57 10.36 8.03
C ILE A 15 -21.92 9.70 8.33
N PRO A 16 -22.83 10.29 9.13
CA PRO A 16 -24.09 9.62 9.46
C PRO A 16 -24.93 9.30 8.23
N ALA A 17 -24.95 10.20 7.23
CA ALA A 17 -25.69 10.01 5.99
C ALA A 17 -25.06 8.92 5.11
N VAL A 18 -23.73 8.88 5.02
CA VAL A 18 -23.00 7.85 4.24
C VAL A 18 -23.17 6.48 4.88
N LEU A 19 -23.05 6.37 6.21
CA LEU A 19 -23.29 5.12 6.93
C LEU A 19 -24.73 4.62 6.75
N ALA A 20 -25.72 5.51 6.79
CA ALA A 20 -27.11 5.14 6.53
C ALA A 20 -27.31 4.57 5.12
N ARG A 21 -26.66 5.16 4.11
CA ARG A 21 -26.66 4.68 2.72
C ARG A 21 -25.98 3.31 2.59
N LEU A 22 -24.80 3.13 3.18
CA LEU A 22 -24.08 1.85 3.19
C LEU A 22 -24.92 0.74 3.81
N LEU A 23 -25.57 1.00 4.95
CA LEU A 23 -26.41 0.03 5.64
C LEU A 23 -27.78 -0.21 4.97
N ALA A 24 -28.04 0.44 3.84
CA ALA A 24 -29.17 0.19 2.96
C ALA A 24 -28.76 -0.45 1.63
N ASP A 25 -27.44 -0.60 1.38
CA ASP A 25 -26.92 -1.22 0.15
C ASP A 25 -26.93 -2.75 0.27
N ASP A 26 -27.74 -3.39 -0.57
CA ASP A 26 -27.91 -4.85 -0.56
C ASP A 26 -26.61 -5.60 -0.90
N ALA A 27 -25.80 -5.06 -1.81
CA ALA A 27 -24.54 -5.68 -2.21
C ALA A 27 -23.51 -5.62 -1.08
N PHE A 28 -23.48 -4.52 -0.33
CA PHE A 28 -22.65 -4.40 0.87
C PHE A 28 -23.09 -5.40 1.96
N LEU A 29 -24.40 -5.49 2.23
CA LEU A 29 -24.93 -6.42 3.22
C LEU A 29 -24.73 -7.88 2.82
N ASP A 30 -24.79 -8.21 1.53
CA ASP A 30 -24.46 -9.54 1.00
C ASP A 30 -23.02 -9.94 1.32
N ILE A 31 -22.06 -9.06 1.01
CA ILE A 31 -20.64 -9.31 1.26
C ILE A 31 -20.36 -9.47 2.75
N LEU A 32 -20.91 -8.59 3.59
CA LEU A 32 -20.76 -8.69 5.04
C LEU A 32 -21.34 -10.00 5.59
N THR A 33 -22.49 -10.43 5.08
CA THR A 33 -23.16 -11.67 5.51
C THR A 33 -22.33 -12.89 5.12
N GLN A 34 -21.81 -12.92 3.89
CA GLN A 34 -20.93 -13.99 3.40
C GLN A 34 -19.62 -14.05 4.19
N PHE A 35 -19.01 -12.90 4.49
CA PHE A 35 -17.77 -12.85 5.25
C PHE A 35 -17.96 -13.25 6.71
N ARG A 36 -19.03 -12.79 7.37
CA ARG A 36 -19.29 -13.03 8.80
C ARG A 36 -19.86 -14.42 9.07
N PHE A 37 -20.67 -14.95 8.14
CA PHE A 37 -21.39 -16.22 8.29
C PHE A 37 -21.32 -17.07 7.00
N PRO A 38 -20.12 -17.48 6.57
CA PRO A 38 -19.94 -18.16 5.27
C PRO A 38 -20.76 -19.45 5.12
N ARG A 39 -21.03 -20.16 6.23
CA ARG A 39 -21.83 -21.39 6.24
C ARG A 39 -23.35 -21.15 6.24
N LEU A 40 -23.82 -19.97 6.64
CA LEU A 40 -25.25 -19.64 6.80
C LEU A 40 -25.76 -18.65 5.75
N ALA A 41 -24.85 -17.95 5.07
CA ALA A 41 -25.17 -16.91 4.09
C ALA A 41 -26.00 -17.42 2.91
N GLY A 42 -25.87 -18.69 2.52
CA GLY A 42 -26.67 -19.32 1.47
C GLY A 42 -28.15 -19.48 1.86
N PRO A 43 -28.49 -20.40 2.77
CA PRO A 43 -29.89 -20.72 3.07
C PRO A 43 -30.64 -19.65 3.88
N PHE A 44 -29.94 -18.81 4.67
CA PHE A 44 -30.57 -17.86 5.59
C PHE A 44 -30.17 -16.40 5.37
N GLY A 45 -29.51 -16.07 4.26
CA GLY A 45 -29.03 -14.71 3.96
C GLY A 45 -30.13 -13.65 4.06
N TRP A 46 -31.34 -13.94 3.57
CA TRP A 46 -32.49 -13.02 3.59
C TRP A 46 -32.93 -12.61 5.00
N LEU A 47 -32.76 -13.47 6.00
CA LEU A 47 -33.09 -13.19 7.40
C LEU A 47 -31.91 -12.56 8.14
N LEU A 48 -30.68 -12.93 7.79
CA LEU A 48 -29.46 -12.39 8.40
C LEU A 48 -29.20 -10.93 8.01
N LYS A 49 -29.48 -10.54 6.77
CA LYS A 49 -29.31 -9.17 6.27
C LYS A 49 -29.99 -8.10 7.13
N PRO A 50 -31.31 -8.13 7.38
CA PRO A 50 -31.97 -7.11 8.19
C PRO A 50 -31.47 -7.11 9.65
N LEU A 51 -31.10 -8.27 10.19
CA LEU A 51 -30.53 -8.38 11.53
C LEU A 51 -29.14 -7.73 11.61
N ILE A 52 -28.27 -7.99 10.63
CA ILE A 52 -26.93 -7.38 10.52
C ILE A 52 -27.07 -5.88 10.33
N ALA A 53 -27.93 -5.42 9.43
CA ALA A 53 -28.18 -4.00 9.20
C ALA A 53 -28.70 -3.32 10.48
N HIS A 54 -29.64 -3.94 11.20
CA HIS A 54 -30.15 -3.40 12.46
C HIS A 54 -29.07 -3.32 13.54
N ARG A 55 -28.25 -4.37 13.68
CA ARG A 55 -27.14 -4.39 14.64
C ARG A 55 -26.08 -3.34 14.31
N LEU A 56 -25.68 -3.22 13.05
CA LEU A 56 -24.71 -2.22 12.60
C LEU A 56 -25.28 -0.81 12.77
N ARG A 57 -26.55 -0.56 12.46
CA ARG A 57 -27.20 0.73 12.75
C ARG A 57 -27.17 1.06 14.24
N SER A 58 -27.39 0.08 15.11
CA SER A 58 -27.29 0.29 16.56
C SER A 58 -25.87 0.58 17.01
N GLN A 59 -24.86 -0.09 16.45
CA GLN A 59 -23.46 0.12 16.79
C GLN A 59 -22.94 1.46 16.27
N PHE A 60 -23.36 1.86 15.08
CA PHE A 60 -22.91 3.07 14.41
C PHE A 60 -23.74 4.32 14.73
N ARG A 61 -24.80 4.19 15.54
CA ARG A 61 -25.63 5.33 15.99
C ARG A 61 -24.84 6.38 16.77
N ALA A 62 -23.78 5.97 17.46
CA ALA A 62 -22.94 6.85 18.27
C ALA A 62 -21.70 7.35 17.50
N ILE A 63 -21.56 7.01 16.20
CA ILE A 63 -20.43 7.44 15.38
C ILE A 63 -20.80 8.75 14.69
N ASP A 64 -20.14 9.83 15.11
CA ASP A 64 -20.29 11.18 14.57
C ASP A 64 -19.00 11.71 13.91
N SER A 65 -17.89 10.96 13.99
CA SER A 65 -16.60 11.35 13.43
C SER A 65 -15.83 10.18 12.81
N VAL A 66 -14.88 10.50 11.91
CA VAL A 66 -13.97 9.50 11.31
C VAL A 66 -13.16 8.82 12.40
N ARG A 67 -12.74 9.57 13.41
CA ARG A 67 -11.95 9.05 14.53
C ARG A 67 -12.71 7.97 15.28
N THR A 68 -13.96 8.24 15.69
CA THR A 68 -14.80 7.25 16.38
C THR A 68 -15.05 6.01 15.51
N LEU A 69 -15.17 6.18 14.19
CA LEU A 69 -15.28 5.06 13.26
C LEU A 69 -14.02 4.19 13.24
N GLN A 70 -12.85 4.81 13.18
CA GLN A 70 -11.56 4.11 13.20
C GLN A 70 -11.35 3.38 14.53
N ASP A 71 -11.59 4.04 15.66
CA ASP A 71 -11.48 3.44 17.00
C ASP A 71 -12.44 2.23 17.16
N THR A 72 -13.62 2.29 16.54
CA THR A 72 -14.60 1.18 16.58
C THR A 72 -14.17 -0.02 15.72
N ILE A 73 -13.48 0.24 14.60
CA ILE A 73 -13.07 -0.78 13.63
C ILE A 73 -11.68 -1.36 13.98
N GLU A 74 -10.85 -0.63 14.70
CA GLU A 74 -9.47 -1.01 15.06
C GLU A 74 -9.35 -2.44 15.61
N PRO A 75 -10.19 -2.92 16.54
CA PRO A 75 -10.01 -4.27 17.11
C PRO A 75 -10.21 -5.37 16.06
N TYR A 76 -10.91 -5.07 14.97
CA TYR A 76 -11.10 -5.98 13.84
C TYR A 76 -9.93 -5.92 12.85
N VAL A 77 -9.33 -4.74 12.67
CA VAL A 77 -8.14 -4.55 11.82
C VAL A 77 -6.95 -5.23 12.48
N ASP A 78 -6.70 -4.95 13.76
CA ASP A 78 -5.63 -5.58 14.54
C ASP A 78 -5.72 -7.10 14.47
N ARG A 79 -6.91 -7.65 14.74
CA ARG A 79 -7.12 -9.10 14.64
C ARG A 79 -6.88 -9.66 13.24
N THR A 80 -7.22 -8.91 12.18
CA THR A 80 -6.98 -9.34 10.80
C THR A 80 -5.49 -9.34 10.49
N VAL A 81 -4.81 -8.26 10.88
CA VAL A 81 -3.37 -8.06 10.69
C VAL A 81 -2.56 -9.10 11.45
N GLU A 82 -2.85 -9.30 12.73
CA GLU A 82 -2.17 -10.26 13.60
C GLU A 82 -2.43 -11.71 13.19
N LYS A 83 -3.60 -12.04 12.64
CA LYS A 83 -3.89 -13.40 12.17
C LYS A 83 -3.26 -13.74 10.82
N ALA A 84 -3.03 -12.75 9.97
CA ALA A 84 -2.53 -12.94 8.62
C ALA A 84 -1.00 -12.79 8.51
N THR A 85 -0.33 -12.42 9.61
CA THR A 85 1.11 -12.19 9.71
C THR A 85 1.69 -12.94 10.91
N ASP A 86 2.99 -13.25 10.88
CA ASP A 86 3.73 -13.78 12.02
C ASP A 86 4.31 -12.64 12.90
N GLY A 87 3.69 -11.46 12.81
CA GLY A 87 4.11 -10.25 13.50
C GLY A 87 4.33 -9.09 12.55
N VAL A 88 3.85 -7.92 12.98
CA VAL A 88 4.11 -6.64 12.34
C VAL A 88 5.06 -5.85 13.24
N THR A 89 6.14 -5.36 12.64
CA THR A 89 7.11 -4.49 13.34
C THR A 89 7.23 -3.18 12.59
N TYR A 90 7.59 -2.11 13.29
CA TYR A 90 7.83 -0.82 12.68
C TYR A 90 9.01 -0.11 13.32
N SER A 91 9.67 0.76 12.56
CA SER A 91 10.82 1.55 13.00
C SER A 91 10.81 2.94 12.36
N GLY A 92 11.48 3.91 12.98
CA GLY A 92 11.52 5.30 12.52
C GLY A 92 10.24 6.09 12.79
N VAL A 93 9.15 5.43 13.22
CA VAL A 93 7.90 6.12 13.61
C VAL A 93 8.13 7.04 14.81
N GLU A 94 9.09 6.71 15.66
CA GLU A 94 9.53 7.48 16.82
C GLU A 94 10.16 8.84 16.47
N THR A 95 10.60 9.04 15.21
CA THR A 95 11.12 10.33 14.75
C THR A 95 10.00 11.28 14.32
N LEU A 96 8.79 10.75 14.13
CA LEU A 96 7.61 11.52 13.76
C LEU A 96 7.04 12.26 14.97
N LYS A 97 6.64 13.51 14.74
CA LYS A 97 6.16 14.41 15.78
C LYS A 97 4.64 14.52 15.73
N SER A 98 3.99 14.31 16.86
CA SER A 98 2.56 14.58 17.01
C SER A 98 2.23 16.04 16.65
N GLY A 99 1.09 16.26 16.01
CA GLY A 99 0.68 17.57 15.48
C GLY A 99 1.40 18.03 14.22
N SER A 100 2.30 17.22 13.65
CA SER A 100 2.87 17.45 12.31
C SER A 100 2.23 16.57 11.26
N ALA A 101 1.99 17.14 10.08
CA ALA A 101 1.57 16.41 8.89
C ALA A 101 2.78 15.99 8.04
N TYR A 102 2.71 14.79 7.47
CA TYR A 102 3.78 14.22 6.64
C TYR A 102 3.21 13.68 5.32
N LEU A 103 3.95 13.80 4.23
CA LEU A 103 3.66 13.12 2.98
C LEU A 103 4.43 11.81 2.94
N PHE A 104 3.80 10.72 3.40
CA PHE A 104 4.37 9.38 3.35
C PHE A 104 4.34 8.86 1.91
N LEU A 105 5.53 8.69 1.33
CA LEU A 105 5.74 8.13 0.00
C LEU A 105 6.27 6.70 0.14
N ALA A 106 5.47 5.70 -0.19
CA ALA A 106 5.79 4.30 0.10
C ALA A 106 6.03 3.46 -1.16
N ASN A 107 6.85 2.41 -1.05
CA ASN A 107 6.78 1.31 -2.02
C ASN A 107 5.40 0.66 -1.96
N HIS A 108 5.04 -0.03 -3.04
CA HIS A 108 3.69 -0.57 -3.20
C HIS A 108 3.75 -1.98 -3.73
N ARG A 109 3.39 -2.97 -2.92
CA ARG A 109 3.38 -4.39 -3.26
C ARG A 109 1.98 -5.01 -3.12
N ASP A 110 1.17 -4.51 -2.21
CA ASP A 110 -0.22 -4.94 -1.99
C ASP A 110 -1.21 -3.78 -2.17
N ILE A 111 -2.36 -4.04 -2.79
CA ILE A 111 -3.34 -3.00 -3.14
C ILE A 111 -3.90 -2.30 -1.90
N VAL A 112 -4.23 -3.05 -0.84
CA VAL A 112 -4.97 -2.54 0.32
C VAL A 112 -4.19 -2.66 1.62
N MET A 113 -3.30 -3.65 1.73
CA MET A 113 -2.58 -3.90 2.96
C MET A 113 -1.45 -2.90 3.19
N ASP A 114 -0.85 -2.35 2.13
CA ASP A 114 0.20 -1.34 2.25
C ASP A 114 -0.22 -0.10 3.06
N PRO A 115 -1.30 0.63 2.68
CA PRO A 115 -1.77 1.74 3.51
C PRO A 115 -2.32 1.27 4.87
N ALA A 116 -2.85 0.03 4.96
CA ALA A 116 -3.32 -0.51 6.23
C ALA A 116 -2.18 -0.72 7.24
N PHE A 117 -1.01 -1.21 6.81
CA PHE A 117 0.16 -1.37 7.67
C PHE A 117 0.76 -0.02 8.10
N VAL A 118 0.75 0.98 7.22
CA VAL A 118 1.14 2.34 7.60
C VAL A 118 0.18 2.91 8.64
N ASN A 119 -1.14 2.78 8.42
CA ASN A 119 -2.16 3.20 9.38
C ASN A 119 -1.99 2.49 10.73
N TYR A 120 -1.77 1.18 10.72
CA TYR A 120 -1.51 0.38 11.92
C TYR A 120 -0.31 0.92 12.69
N ALA A 121 0.84 1.12 12.02
CA ALA A 121 2.05 1.59 12.67
C ALA A 121 1.89 3.00 13.28
N VAL A 122 1.30 3.95 12.55
CA VAL A 122 1.13 5.33 13.06
C VAL A 122 0.06 5.41 14.16
N TYR A 123 -1.01 4.62 14.04
CA TYR A 123 -2.07 4.57 15.05
C TYR A 123 -1.55 4.02 16.38
N HIS A 124 -0.82 2.91 16.35
CA HIS A 124 -0.18 2.32 17.55
C HIS A 124 0.94 3.20 18.12
N ALA A 125 1.51 4.11 17.32
CA ALA A 125 2.42 5.15 17.79
C ALA A 125 1.71 6.41 18.35
N GLY A 126 0.38 6.42 18.43
CA GLY A 126 -0.41 7.55 18.94
C GLY A 126 -0.48 8.76 17.98
N LEU A 127 -0.21 8.55 16.70
CA LEU A 127 -0.31 9.56 15.65
C LEU A 127 -1.65 9.43 14.90
N GLN A 128 -2.05 10.52 14.23
CA GLN A 128 -3.24 10.49 13.39
C GLN A 128 -2.99 9.68 12.10
N THR A 129 -3.98 8.87 11.71
CA THR A 129 -3.91 8.09 10.47
C THR A 129 -3.92 9.02 9.24
N PRO A 130 -3.11 8.75 8.22
CA PRO A 130 -3.04 9.58 7.02
C PRO A 130 -4.31 9.46 6.16
N ARG A 131 -4.52 10.47 5.30
CA ARG A 131 -5.40 10.39 4.14
C ARG A 131 -4.75 9.50 3.07
N ILE A 132 -5.51 8.56 2.51
CA ILE A 132 -4.97 7.54 1.60
C ILE A 132 -5.31 7.90 0.15
N ALA A 133 -4.30 7.99 -0.71
CA ALA A 133 -4.51 8.17 -2.15
C ALA A 133 -5.00 6.85 -2.77
N ILE A 134 -6.20 6.83 -3.36
CA ILE A 134 -6.77 5.64 -4.02
C ILE A 134 -7.14 5.93 -5.48
N GLY A 135 -6.82 5.01 -6.38
CA GLY A 135 -7.19 5.10 -7.79
C GLY A 135 -8.69 4.88 -8.01
N ASP A 136 -9.30 5.69 -8.89
CA ASP A 136 -10.71 5.53 -9.30
C ASP A 136 -11.01 4.18 -9.96
N ASN A 137 -10.01 3.52 -10.52
CA ASN A 137 -10.13 2.18 -11.09
C ASN A 137 -10.62 1.13 -10.08
N LEU A 138 -10.41 1.33 -8.77
CA LEU A 138 -10.86 0.43 -7.70
C LEU A 138 -12.28 0.74 -7.21
N LEU A 139 -12.87 1.86 -7.63
CA LEU A 139 -14.13 2.39 -7.11
C LEU A 139 -15.33 2.04 -8.00
N GLN A 140 -15.33 0.85 -8.62
CA GLN A 140 -16.35 0.46 -9.59
C GLN A 140 -17.74 0.24 -8.98
N LYS A 141 -17.82 -0.06 -7.67
CA LYS A 141 -19.08 -0.24 -6.94
C LYS A 141 -19.32 0.96 -6.01
N PRO A 142 -20.54 1.55 -5.97
CA PRO A 142 -20.82 2.72 -5.15
C PRO A 142 -20.44 2.57 -3.67
N PHE A 143 -20.78 1.43 -3.05
CA PHE A 143 -20.44 1.20 -1.63
C PHE A 143 -18.93 1.13 -1.38
N VAL A 144 -18.11 0.73 -2.36
CA VAL A 144 -16.64 0.69 -2.23
C VAL A 144 -16.10 2.11 -2.19
N SER A 145 -16.60 3.00 -3.07
CA SER A 145 -16.27 4.42 -3.03
C SER A 145 -16.61 5.03 -1.66
N ASP A 146 -17.80 4.73 -1.15
CA ASP A 146 -18.24 5.22 0.15
C ASP A 146 -17.35 4.72 1.31
N LEU A 147 -17.04 3.42 1.34
CA LEU A 147 -16.20 2.84 2.38
C LEU A 147 -14.78 3.42 2.38
N MET A 148 -14.18 3.59 1.20
CA MET A 148 -12.82 4.12 1.09
C MET A 148 -12.77 5.60 1.52
N ARG A 149 -13.74 6.41 1.09
CA ARG A 149 -13.83 7.84 1.47
C ARG A 149 -14.17 8.04 2.95
N LEU A 150 -14.90 7.11 3.57
CA LEU A 150 -15.09 7.09 5.03
C LEU A 150 -13.77 6.82 5.75
N ASN A 151 -12.91 5.96 5.20
CA ASN A 151 -11.57 5.68 5.74
C ASN A 151 -10.52 6.68 5.25
N LYS A 152 -10.83 7.99 5.27
CA LYS A 152 -9.95 9.09 4.86
C LYS A 152 -9.34 8.98 3.46
N SER A 153 -9.86 8.14 2.57
CA SER A 153 -9.28 8.01 1.23
C SER A 153 -9.75 9.13 0.31
N PHE A 154 -8.84 9.64 -0.52
CA PHE A 154 -9.11 10.63 -1.55
C PHE A 154 -8.80 10.07 -2.94
N ILE A 155 -9.58 10.52 -3.92
CA ILE A 155 -9.61 9.90 -5.25
C ILE A 155 -8.51 10.48 -6.14
N VAL A 156 -7.76 9.57 -6.76
CA VAL A 156 -6.81 9.85 -7.83
C VAL A 156 -7.42 9.36 -9.14
N HIS A 157 -7.72 10.29 -10.05
CA HIS A 157 -8.28 9.94 -11.35
C HIS A 157 -7.23 9.36 -12.29
N ARG A 158 -7.35 8.08 -12.65
CA ARG A 158 -6.40 7.36 -13.51
C ARG A 158 -6.95 7.11 -14.90
N SER A 159 -8.27 7.00 -15.06
CA SER A 159 -8.91 6.64 -16.33
C SER A 159 -9.09 7.81 -17.32
N ILE A 160 -8.46 8.97 -17.09
CA ILE A 160 -8.61 10.15 -17.95
C ILE A 160 -7.69 10.03 -19.19
N SER A 161 -8.29 9.92 -20.38
CA SER A 161 -7.54 9.85 -21.65
C SER A 161 -7.13 11.22 -22.20
N GLY A 162 -7.89 12.28 -21.92
CA GLY A 162 -7.65 13.63 -22.43
C GLY A 162 -6.47 14.32 -21.73
N ARG A 163 -5.52 14.86 -22.49
CA ARG A 163 -4.30 15.49 -21.94
C ARG A 163 -4.60 16.69 -21.05
N ARG A 164 -5.57 17.52 -21.44
CA ARG A 164 -5.93 18.74 -20.70
C ARG A 164 -6.62 18.40 -19.39
N GLU A 165 -7.54 17.45 -19.44
CA GLU A 165 -8.29 16.91 -18.32
C GLU A 165 -7.35 16.22 -17.33
N LYS A 166 -6.38 15.44 -17.83
CA LYS A 166 -5.36 14.79 -17.00
C LYS A 166 -4.48 15.82 -16.29
N LEU A 167 -4.06 16.87 -16.99
CA LEU A 167 -3.29 17.97 -16.39
C LEU A 167 -4.11 18.69 -15.30
N ALA A 168 -5.38 18.98 -15.55
CA ALA A 168 -6.28 19.60 -14.58
C ALA A 168 -6.49 18.71 -13.33
N ALA A 169 -6.65 17.40 -13.54
CA ALA A 169 -6.76 16.44 -12.44
C ALA A 169 -5.48 16.38 -11.59
N TYR A 170 -4.29 16.39 -12.21
CA TYR A 170 -3.02 16.45 -11.49
C TYR A 170 -2.78 17.78 -10.79
N GLN A 171 -3.23 18.90 -11.39
CA GLN A 171 -3.20 20.21 -10.73
C GLN A 171 -4.05 20.21 -9.47
N LEU A 172 -5.28 19.69 -9.55
CA LEU A 172 -6.20 19.57 -8.42
C LEU A 172 -5.63 18.65 -7.34
N LEU A 173 -5.08 17.50 -7.73
CA LEU A 173 -4.45 16.55 -6.83
C LEU A 173 -3.26 17.17 -6.08
N SER A 174 -2.39 17.88 -6.80
CA SER A 174 -1.26 18.61 -6.23
C SER A 174 -1.73 19.65 -5.20
N ALA A 175 -2.75 20.43 -5.56
CA ALA A 175 -3.30 21.47 -4.68
C ALA A 175 -3.90 20.86 -3.42
N TYR A 176 -4.63 19.75 -3.55
CA TYR A 176 -5.22 19.04 -2.43
C TYR A 176 -4.18 18.42 -1.50
N ILE A 177 -3.11 17.83 -2.04
CA ILE A 177 -2.00 17.30 -1.23
C ILE A 177 -1.34 18.43 -0.44
N SER A 178 -1.04 19.55 -1.12
CA SER A 178 -0.43 20.71 -0.44
C SER A 178 -1.34 21.30 0.63
N HIS A 179 -2.65 21.43 0.35
CA HIS A 179 -3.66 21.92 1.29
C HIS A 179 -3.80 20.99 2.50
N SER A 180 -3.87 19.68 2.29
CA SER A 180 -3.99 18.69 3.37
C SER A 180 -2.83 18.82 4.37
N ILE A 181 -1.60 18.92 3.86
CA ILE A 181 -0.41 18.99 4.71
C ILE A 181 -0.27 20.35 5.40
N ARG A 182 -0.46 21.45 4.66
CA ARG A 182 -0.12 22.80 5.14
C ARG A 182 -1.28 23.53 5.84
N ASN A 183 -2.51 23.23 5.47
CA ASN A 183 -3.70 23.91 5.98
C ASN A 183 -4.48 23.02 6.95
N ASP A 184 -4.74 21.76 6.57
CA ASP A 184 -5.51 20.86 7.43
C ASP A 184 -4.65 20.20 8.53
N GLY A 185 -3.33 20.17 8.35
CA GLY A 185 -2.43 19.45 9.26
C GLY A 185 -2.61 17.93 9.17
N GLU A 186 -3.05 17.42 8.02
CA GLU A 186 -3.39 16.03 7.79
C GLU A 186 -2.33 15.33 6.94
N SER A 187 -1.69 14.29 7.49
CA SER A 187 -0.74 13.45 6.77
C SER A 187 -1.39 12.74 5.59
N ILE A 188 -0.59 12.40 4.58
CA ILE A 188 -1.01 11.66 3.38
C ILE A 188 -0.15 10.43 3.21
N TRP A 189 -0.76 9.34 2.79
CA TRP A 189 -0.06 8.19 2.24
C TRP A 189 -0.32 8.10 0.73
N ILE A 190 0.75 7.92 -0.03
CA ILE A 190 0.69 7.71 -1.49
C ILE A 190 1.82 6.76 -1.93
N ALA A 191 1.52 5.89 -2.90
CA ALA A 191 2.50 5.01 -3.51
C ALA A 191 3.50 5.78 -4.37
N GLN A 192 4.76 5.35 -4.37
CA GLN A 192 5.87 5.95 -5.13
C GLN A 192 5.78 5.78 -6.65
N ALA A 193 4.90 4.89 -7.12
CA ALA A 193 4.69 4.61 -8.54
C ALA A 193 3.23 4.19 -8.80
N GLU A 194 2.82 4.29 -10.06
CA GLU A 194 1.48 3.83 -10.45
C GLU A 194 1.38 2.30 -10.46
N GLY A 195 0.68 1.78 -9.45
CA GLY A 195 0.42 0.35 -9.31
C GLY A 195 1.53 -0.39 -8.58
N ARG A 196 1.23 -1.61 -8.16
CA ARG A 196 2.14 -2.43 -7.33
C ARG A 196 3.37 -2.91 -8.11
N ALA A 197 4.53 -3.05 -7.46
CA ALA A 197 5.70 -3.73 -8.01
C ALA A 197 5.40 -5.22 -8.22
N LYS A 198 5.84 -5.76 -9.37
CA LYS A 198 5.61 -7.17 -9.75
C LYS A 198 6.88 -8.00 -9.73
N ASP A 199 8.04 -7.36 -9.85
CA ASP A 199 9.38 -7.93 -9.94
C ASP A 199 10.23 -7.63 -8.69
N GLY A 200 9.66 -6.93 -7.70
CA GLY A 200 10.36 -6.53 -6.48
C GLY A 200 11.30 -5.32 -6.67
N ASP A 201 11.29 -4.67 -7.84
CA ASP A 201 12.05 -3.45 -8.11
C ASP A 201 11.24 -2.20 -7.72
N ASP A 202 11.36 -1.80 -6.46
CA ASP A 202 10.64 -0.64 -5.92
C ASP A 202 11.31 0.67 -6.37
N ARG A 203 11.07 1.10 -7.61
CA ARG A 203 11.56 2.38 -8.19
C ARG A 203 10.51 3.48 -8.15
N THR A 204 10.92 4.70 -7.87
CA THR A 204 10.04 5.88 -7.76
C THR A 204 9.79 6.49 -9.13
N ASP A 205 8.53 6.74 -9.45
CA ASP A 205 8.15 7.45 -10.67
C ASP A 205 8.30 8.97 -10.48
N SER A 206 9.28 9.56 -11.18
CA SER A 206 9.51 11.00 -11.18
C SER A 206 8.28 11.83 -11.58
N ALA A 207 7.30 11.26 -12.30
CA ALA A 207 6.07 11.93 -12.66
C ALA A 207 5.20 12.25 -11.43
N ILE A 208 5.15 11.36 -10.43
CA ILE A 208 4.44 11.59 -9.17
C ILE A 208 5.10 12.73 -8.39
N LEU A 209 6.44 12.76 -8.36
CA LEU A 209 7.20 13.82 -7.69
C LEU A 209 6.97 15.18 -8.35
N LYS A 210 6.94 15.24 -9.69
CA LYS A 210 6.56 16.46 -10.43
C LYS A 210 5.14 16.89 -10.10
N MET A 211 4.22 15.93 -9.96
CA MET A 211 2.83 16.22 -9.60
C MET A 211 2.73 16.92 -8.25
N PHE A 212 3.51 16.56 -7.23
CA PHE A 212 3.51 17.27 -5.94
C PHE A 212 3.84 18.76 -6.05
N HIS A 213 4.60 19.17 -7.08
CA HIS A 213 4.99 20.56 -7.32
C HIS A 213 3.99 21.36 -8.17
N MET A 214 3.14 20.71 -8.96
CA MET A 214 2.33 21.35 -10.01
C MET A 214 1.46 22.53 -9.52
N SER A 215 0.86 22.43 -8.33
CA SER A 215 0.04 23.50 -7.73
C SER A 215 0.83 24.74 -7.33
N ARG A 216 2.14 24.61 -7.16
CA ARG A 216 3.07 25.62 -6.65
C ARG A 216 4.30 25.75 -7.55
N LYS A 217 4.07 25.61 -8.87
CA LYS A 217 5.13 25.58 -9.90
C LYS A 217 6.01 26.84 -9.96
N ASP A 218 5.52 27.96 -9.44
CA ASP A 218 6.21 29.25 -9.42
C ASP A 218 7.20 29.36 -8.24
N GLU A 219 7.20 28.39 -7.32
CA GLU A 219 8.14 28.27 -6.20
C GLU A 219 9.23 27.23 -6.52
N PRO A 220 10.44 27.31 -5.91
CA PRO A 220 11.49 26.32 -6.12
C PRO A 220 11.04 24.89 -5.75
N PHE A 221 11.36 23.92 -6.60
CA PHE A 221 10.94 22.52 -6.42
C PHE A 221 11.36 21.95 -5.05
N ALA A 222 12.63 22.16 -4.68
CA ALA A 222 13.19 21.69 -3.41
C ALA A 222 12.43 22.25 -2.20
N GLU A 223 12.11 23.54 -2.21
CA GLU A 223 11.36 24.20 -1.12
C GLU A 223 9.93 23.68 -1.00
N VAL A 224 9.26 23.45 -2.14
CA VAL A 224 7.90 22.89 -2.13
C VAL A 224 7.90 21.49 -1.54
N ILE A 225 8.78 20.60 -1.99
CA ILE A 225 8.85 19.23 -1.45
C ILE A 225 9.24 19.22 0.03
N ALA A 226 10.23 20.02 0.44
CA ALA A 226 10.63 20.13 1.84
C ALA A 226 9.45 20.61 2.72
N SER A 227 8.63 21.54 2.22
CA SER A 227 7.44 22.02 2.92
C SER A 227 6.33 20.97 3.06
N LEU A 228 6.33 19.93 2.23
CA LEU A 228 5.41 18.79 2.34
C LEU A 228 5.89 17.72 3.33
N LYS A 229 7.10 17.87 3.88
CA LYS A 229 7.73 16.88 4.77
C LYS A 229 7.63 15.47 4.18
N MET A 230 8.07 15.33 2.93
CA MET A 230 8.00 14.05 2.24
C MET A 230 8.88 13.03 2.95
N THR A 231 8.27 11.96 3.45
CA THR A 231 8.92 10.92 4.25
C THR A 231 8.85 9.60 3.47
N PRO A 232 9.98 9.03 3.04
CA PRO A 232 10.01 7.73 2.40
C PRO A 232 9.59 6.63 3.39
N VAL A 233 8.78 5.68 2.93
CA VAL A 233 8.32 4.56 3.75
C VAL A 233 8.60 3.24 3.05
N SER A 234 9.32 2.34 3.71
CA SER A 234 9.54 0.98 3.23
C SER A 234 8.57 0.01 3.89
N ILE A 235 7.80 -0.69 3.08
CA ILE A 235 6.89 -1.75 3.49
C ILE A 235 7.49 -3.07 3.01
N SER A 236 7.93 -3.89 3.97
CA SER A 236 8.61 -5.15 3.71
C SER A 236 7.72 -6.31 4.10
N TYR A 237 7.51 -7.19 3.12
CA TYR A 237 6.82 -8.46 3.32
C TYR A 237 7.86 -9.57 3.34
N GLU A 238 7.76 -10.48 4.31
CA GLU A 238 8.50 -11.73 4.23
C GLU A 238 7.97 -12.57 3.08
N TYR A 239 6.65 -12.65 2.94
CA TYR A 239 6.02 -13.25 1.78
C TYR A 239 4.89 -12.39 1.22
N ASP A 240 4.87 -12.23 -0.09
CA ASP A 240 3.78 -11.53 -0.78
C ASP A 240 2.65 -12.53 -1.09
N PRO A 241 1.41 -12.30 -0.61
CA PRO A 241 0.28 -13.18 -0.90
C PRO A 241 -0.02 -13.33 -2.39
N CYS A 242 0.31 -12.32 -3.21
CA CYS A 242 0.04 -12.27 -4.64
C CYS A 242 1.24 -12.65 -5.51
N ASP A 243 2.33 -13.17 -4.94
CA ASP A 243 3.59 -13.46 -5.67
C ASP A 243 3.42 -14.41 -6.87
N LEU A 244 2.59 -15.45 -6.73
CA LEU A 244 2.28 -16.38 -7.83
C LEU A 244 1.53 -15.68 -8.98
N ALA A 245 0.56 -14.83 -8.66
CA ALA A 245 -0.19 -14.08 -9.66
C ALA A 245 0.71 -13.08 -10.39
N LYS A 246 1.64 -12.44 -9.67
CA LYS A 246 2.66 -11.55 -10.22
C LYS A 246 3.66 -12.30 -11.11
N ALA A 247 4.11 -13.47 -10.69
CA ALA A 247 5.00 -14.33 -11.49
C ALA A 247 4.34 -14.73 -12.82
N ARG A 248 3.06 -15.11 -12.79
CA ARG A 248 2.26 -15.39 -14.00
C ARG A 248 2.16 -14.18 -14.92
N GLU A 249 1.88 -13.00 -14.36
CA GLU A 249 1.79 -11.76 -15.12
C GLU A 249 3.12 -11.43 -15.81
N LEU A 250 4.24 -11.48 -15.07
CA LEU A 250 5.57 -11.24 -15.61
C LEU A 250 5.94 -12.24 -16.72
N TYR A 251 5.71 -13.53 -16.49
CA TYR A 251 5.93 -14.57 -17.49
C TYR A 251 5.11 -14.32 -18.77
N THR A 252 3.83 -13.97 -18.61
CA THR A 252 2.93 -13.71 -19.75
C THR A 252 3.41 -12.50 -20.55
N ARG A 253 3.81 -11.41 -19.88
CA ARG A 253 4.39 -10.23 -20.53
C ARG A 253 5.66 -10.57 -21.29
N ALA A 254 6.55 -11.34 -20.68
CA ALA A 254 7.83 -11.72 -21.29
C ALA A 254 7.65 -12.62 -22.52
N THR A 255 6.63 -13.48 -22.53
CA THR A 255 6.40 -14.45 -23.63
C THR A 255 5.46 -13.94 -24.72
N THR A 256 4.51 -13.07 -24.39
CA THR A 256 3.48 -12.58 -25.35
C THR A 256 3.59 -11.09 -25.67
N GLY A 257 4.47 -10.36 -24.96
CA GLY A 257 4.68 -8.92 -25.13
C GLY A 257 3.65 -8.03 -24.41
N SER A 258 2.56 -8.59 -23.88
CA SER A 258 1.53 -7.81 -23.19
C SER A 258 0.80 -8.61 -22.11
N TYR A 259 0.07 -7.93 -21.24
CA TYR A 259 -0.83 -8.56 -20.29
C TYR A 259 -2.07 -7.71 -20.11
N THR A 260 -3.23 -8.32 -20.35
CA THR A 260 -4.53 -7.68 -20.11
C THR A 260 -5.16 -8.31 -18.89
N LYS A 261 -5.39 -7.51 -17.86
CA LYS A 261 -6.06 -7.95 -16.64
C LYS A 261 -7.45 -8.48 -16.94
N GLN A 262 -7.82 -9.58 -16.28
CA GLN A 262 -9.18 -10.10 -16.37
C GLN A 262 -10.14 -9.29 -15.48
N PRO A 263 -11.42 -9.18 -15.84
CA PRO A 263 -12.43 -8.61 -14.94
C PRO A 263 -12.41 -9.30 -13.57
N GLY A 264 -12.37 -8.51 -12.49
CA GLY A 264 -12.33 -9.01 -11.10
C GLY A 264 -10.97 -9.53 -10.63
N GLU A 265 -9.90 -9.36 -11.40
CA GLU A 265 -8.55 -9.75 -10.98
C GLU A 265 -8.01 -8.89 -9.81
N ASP A 266 -8.34 -7.60 -9.80
CA ASP A 266 -8.00 -6.71 -8.68
C ASP A 266 -8.78 -7.11 -7.42
N ASP A 267 -10.07 -7.47 -7.53
CA ASP A 267 -10.87 -7.97 -6.39
C ASP A 267 -10.26 -9.22 -5.76
N LYS A 268 -9.79 -10.17 -6.59
CA LYS A 268 -9.08 -11.38 -6.14
C LYS A 268 -7.76 -11.03 -5.46
N SER A 269 -7.01 -10.08 -6.02
CA SER A 269 -5.75 -9.62 -5.43
C SER A 269 -5.97 -8.93 -4.09
N ILE A 270 -7.04 -8.14 -3.94
CA ILE A 270 -7.44 -7.52 -2.67
C ILE A 270 -7.80 -8.58 -1.63
N ALA A 271 -8.65 -9.54 -2.01
CA ALA A 271 -9.06 -10.61 -1.09
C ALA A 271 -7.87 -11.45 -0.63
N LEU A 272 -6.97 -11.80 -1.55
CA LEU A 272 -5.74 -12.55 -1.26
C LEU A 272 -4.75 -11.71 -0.45
N GLY A 273 -4.63 -10.42 -0.74
CA GLY A 273 -3.85 -9.47 0.06
C GLY A 273 -4.30 -9.45 1.52
N ILE A 274 -5.60 -9.38 1.78
CA ILE A 274 -6.15 -9.37 3.14
C ILE A 274 -5.94 -10.73 3.83
N THR A 275 -6.33 -11.82 3.18
CA THR A 275 -6.47 -13.13 3.83
C THR A 275 -5.25 -14.04 3.72
N GLY A 276 -4.39 -13.81 2.73
CA GLY A 276 -3.23 -14.63 2.46
C GLY A 276 -2.12 -14.43 3.48
N TYR A 277 -1.34 -15.49 3.66
CA TYR A 277 -0.22 -15.54 4.59
C TYR A 277 0.96 -14.69 4.12
N LYS A 278 1.45 -13.81 5.00
CA LYS A 278 2.49 -12.82 4.70
C LYS A 278 3.82 -13.08 5.40
N GLY A 279 3.88 -14.07 6.29
CA GLY A 279 4.97 -14.17 7.26
C GLY A 279 5.08 -12.89 8.09
N ARG A 280 6.30 -12.44 8.35
CA ARG A 280 6.55 -11.16 9.04
C ARG A 280 6.40 -9.97 8.11
N VAL A 281 5.91 -8.86 8.67
CA VAL A 281 5.85 -7.56 7.97
C VAL A 281 6.63 -6.52 8.75
N HIS A 282 7.38 -5.67 8.04
CA HIS A 282 8.08 -4.53 8.63
C HIS A 282 7.74 -3.23 7.90
N VAL A 283 7.45 -2.18 8.66
CA VAL A 283 7.26 -0.82 8.12
C VAL A 283 8.36 0.08 8.66
N HIS A 284 9.22 0.58 7.78
CA HIS A 284 10.27 1.54 8.12
C HIS A 284 9.89 2.93 7.65
N PHE A 285 9.84 3.89 8.57
CA PHE A 285 9.69 5.31 8.25
C PHE A 285 11.07 5.96 8.21
N GLY A 286 11.45 6.53 7.06
CA GLY A 286 12.66 7.32 6.94
C GLY A 286 12.51 8.72 7.54
N ASP A 287 13.59 9.50 7.50
CA ASP A 287 13.52 10.92 7.83
C ASP A 287 12.88 11.73 6.69
N PRO A 288 12.20 12.86 7.00
CA PRO A 288 11.72 13.77 5.97
C PRO A 288 12.86 14.27 5.07
N LEU A 289 12.69 14.12 3.76
CA LEU A 289 13.64 14.59 2.75
C LEU A 289 13.55 16.11 2.62
N THR A 290 14.58 16.81 3.08
CA THR A 290 14.63 18.28 3.11
C THR A 290 15.74 18.88 2.24
N THR A 291 16.76 18.09 1.91
CA THR A 291 17.93 18.52 1.11
C THR A 291 18.43 17.37 0.24
N GLY A 292 19.40 17.63 -0.64
CA GLY A 292 20.02 16.61 -1.49
C GLY A 292 19.35 16.41 -2.85
N PHE A 293 18.45 17.31 -3.24
CA PHE A 293 17.76 17.28 -4.52
C PHE A 293 17.33 18.69 -4.95
N GLU A 294 17.45 18.98 -6.24
CA GLU A 294 16.97 20.22 -6.89
C GLU A 294 15.85 19.93 -7.90
N ASP A 295 15.74 18.67 -8.35
CA ASP A 295 14.76 18.23 -9.33
C ASP A 295 14.16 16.86 -8.98
N ALA A 296 13.10 16.50 -9.71
CA ALA A 296 12.38 15.25 -9.51
C ALA A 296 13.21 13.98 -9.81
N LYS A 297 14.26 14.06 -10.64
CA LYS A 297 15.12 12.91 -10.95
C LYS A 297 16.07 12.64 -9.78
N GLN A 298 16.68 13.69 -9.23
CA GLN A 298 17.51 13.60 -8.03
C GLN A 298 16.68 13.13 -6.83
N LEU A 299 15.47 13.68 -6.67
CA LEU A 299 14.56 13.26 -5.61
C LEU A 299 14.13 11.80 -5.76
N ALA A 300 13.86 11.32 -6.98
CA ALA A 300 13.53 9.91 -7.21
C ALA A 300 14.68 8.99 -6.80
N ALA A 301 15.92 9.31 -7.21
CA ALA A 301 17.10 8.53 -6.84
C ALA A 301 17.33 8.52 -5.31
N LEU A 302 17.14 9.67 -4.65
CA LEU A 302 17.23 9.78 -3.20
C LEU A 302 16.14 8.97 -2.50
N THR A 303 14.89 9.10 -2.96
CA THR A 303 13.74 8.33 -2.43
C THR A 303 13.98 6.83 -2.57
N ASP A 304 14.43 6.37 -3.75
CA ASP A 304 14.77 4.98 -4.00
C ASP A 304 15.86 4.50 -3.04
N ALA A 305 16.90 5.30 -2.83
CA ALA A 305 17.96 4.94 -1.88
C ALA A 305 17.41 4.73 -0.47
N HIS A 306 16.53 5.63 0.02
CA HIS A 306 15.89 5.49 1.33
C HIS A 306 14.95 4.28 1.40
N ILE A 307 14.08 4.09 0.41
CA ILE A 307 13.08 3.02 0.43
C ILE A 307 13.75 1.65 0.33
N LEU A 308 14.73 1.50 -0.57
CA LEU A 308 15.41 0.22 -0.78
C LEU A 308 16.36 -0.12 0.37
N THR A 309 16.98 0.87 1.01
CA THR A 309 17.81 0.62 2.22
C THR A 309 16.97 0.35 3.46
N GLY A 310 15.83 1.03 3.62
CA GLY A 310 14.87 0.78 4.69
C GLY A 310 14.09 -0.53 4.55
N TYR A 311 14.11 -1.16 3.37
CA TYR A 311 13.46 -2.45 3.16
C TYR A 311 14.16 -3.54 3.98
N ARG A 312 13.42 -4.18 4.90
CA ARG A 312 13.91 -5.29 5.71
C ARG A 312 13.97 -6.56 4.86
N LEU A 313 15.17 -7.10 4.71
CA LEU A 313 15.38 -8.41 4.08
C LEU A 313 15.17 -9.54 5.09
N PHE A 314 14.35 -10.50 4.69
CA PHE A 314 14.06 -11.74 5.42
C PHE A 314 14.82 -12.93 4.79
N PRO A 315 14.96 -14.09 5.47
CA PRO A 315 15.73 -15.22 4.96
C PRO A 315 15.37 -15.65 3.54
N VAL A 316 14.07 -15.65 3.19
CA VAL A 316 13.61 -16.00 1.83
C VAL A 316 14.20 -15.10 0.74
N HIS A 317 14.47 -13.82 1.02
CA HIS A 317 15.08 -12.92 0.04
C HIS A 317 16.50 -13.37 -0.32
N TYR A 318 17.29 -13.76 0.69
CA TYR A 318 18.64 -14.28 0.49
C TYR A 318 18.63 -15.66 -0.18
N LEU A 319 17.69 -16.53 0.18
CA LEU A 319 17.49 -17.82 -0.48
C LEU A 319 17.17 -17.64 -1.98
N ALA A 320 16.24 -16.73 -2.29
CA ALA A 320 15.88 -16.41 -3.67
C ALA A 320 17.07 -15.81 -4.43
N TYR A 321 17.81 -14.87 -3.83
CA TYR A 321 19.01 -14.29 -4.45
C TYR A 321 20.08 -15.34 -4.75
N ALA A 322 20.31 -16.28 -3.84
CA ALA A 322 21.26 -17.38 -4.04
C ALA A 322 20.87 -18.29 -5.23
N MET A 323 19.56 -18.47 -5.46
CA MET A 323 18.99 -19.24 -6.58
C MET A 323 18.89 -18.46 -7.89
N TRP A 324 19.00 -17.14 -7.85
CA TRP A 324 18.72 -16.29 -9.01
C TRP A 324 19.86 -16.35 -10.03
N SER A 325 19.54 -16.75 -11.26
CA SER A 325 20.51 -16.91 -12.35
C SER A 325 21.15 -15.60 -12.81
N GLU A 326 20.46 -14.48 -12.60
CA GLU A 326 20.92 -13.14 -12.97
C GLU A 326 21.49 -12.36 -11.77
N ARG A 327 21.82 -13.05 -10.68
CA ARG A 327 22.47 -12.42 -9.53
C ARG A 327 23.76 -11.72 -9.96
N ASP A 328 24.00 -10.54 -9.40
CA ASP A 328 25.14 -9.71 -9.77
C ASP A 328 26.42 -10.27 -9.12
N PRO A 329 27.39 -10.76 -9.90
CA PRO A 329 28.61 -11.35 -9.35
C PRO A 329 29.54 -10.32 -8.71
N GLN A 330 29.30 -9.01 -8.89
CA GLN A 330 30.07 -7.95 -8.25
C GLN A 330 29.62 -7.68 -6.81
N LEU A 331 28.45 -8.20 -6.41
CA LEU A 331 27.91 -7.97 -5.08
C LEU A 331 28.39 -9.05 -4.10
N ASP A 332 29.03 -8.61 -3.02
CA ASP A 332 29.37 -9.47 -1.89
C ASP A 332 28.16 -9.67 -0.98
N VAL A 333 27.21 -10.49 -1.45
CA VAL A 333 26.03 -10.87 -0.67
C VAL A 333 26.36 -12.10 0.17
N PRO A 334 26.34 -12.00 1.51
CA PRO A 334 26.62 -13.12 2.40
C PRO A 334 25.55 -14.21 2.27
N ALA A 335 25.95 -15.45 2.53
CA ALA A 335 25.02 -16.58 2.58
C ALA A 335 24.00 -16.41 3.71
N ALA A 336 22.76 -16.85 3.51
CA ALA A 336 21.68 -16.73 4.49
C ALA A 336 22.05 -17.39 5.84
N GLU A 337 22.79 -18.50 5.79
CA GLU A 337 23.31 -19.24 6.95
C GLU A 337 24.22 -18.40 7.87
N SER A 338 24.84 -17.34 7.34
CA SER A 338 25.70 -16.44 8.14
C SER A 338 24.93 -15.30 8.79
N LEU A 339 23.68 -15.06 8.37
CA LEU A 339 22.86 -13.93 8.81
C LEU A 339 21.72 -14.33 9.74
N PHE A 340 21.21 -15.56 9.59
CA PHE A 340 20.01 -16.03 10.29
C PHE A 340 20.31 -17.31 11.06
N ASP A 341 19.58 -17.54 12.15
CA ASP A 341 19.73 -18.78 12.90
C ASP A 341 19.21 -19.99 12.11
N ALA A 342 19.69 -21.18 12.48
CA ALA A 342 19.40 -22.41 11.76
C ALA A 342 17.91 -22.78 11.77
N THR A 343 17.17 -22.42 12.82
CA THR A 343 15.75 -22.77 12.97
C THR A 343 14.90 -21.87 12.07
N GLU A 344 15.14 -20.56 12.12
CA GLU A 344 14.50 -19.58 11.24
C GLU A 344 14.76 -19.92 9.76
N LEU A 345 16.01 -20.22 9.42
CA LEU A 345 16.39 -20.54 8.06
C LEU A 345 15.76 -21.86 7.56
N ALA A 346 15.63 -22.87 8.43
CA ALA A 346 14.96 -24.12 8.08
C ALA A 346 13.47 -23.90 7.77
N ALA A 347 12.78 -23.10 8.59
CA ALA A 347 11.38 -22.74 8.36
C ALA A 347 11.22 -21.97 7.04
N ALA A 348 12.08 -20.98 6.79
CA ALA A 348 12.06 -20.21 5.54
C ALA A 348 12.33 -21.08 4.31
N LYS A 349 13.27 -22.03 4.38
CA LYS A 349 13.55 -23.00 3.30
C LYS A 349 12.34 -23.87 3.00
N ALA A 350 11.67 -24.41 4.02
CA ALA A 350 10.46 -25.22 3.85
C ALA A 350 9.35 -24.41 3.16
N GLN A 351 9.14 -23.18 3.60
CA GLN A 351 8.07 -22.34 3.07
C GLN A 351 8.36 -21.79 1.68
N TRP A 352 9.63 -21.50 1.39
CA TRP A 352 10.08 -21.15 0.04
C TRP A 352 9.92 -22.33 -0.92
N GLN A 353 10.31 -23.54 -0.52
CA GLN A 353 10.13 -24.74 -1.33
C GLN A 353 8.64 -25.02 -1.62
N GLN A 354 7.77 -24.82 -0.64
CA GLN A 354 6.32 -24.94 -0.85
C GLN A 354 5.83 -23.96 -1.93
N ARG A 355 6.22 -22.68 -1.84
CA ARG A 355 5.85 -21.66 -2.84
C ARG A 355 6.35 -21.99 -4.24
N LEU A 356 7.61 -22.41 -4.36
CA LEU A 356 8.18 -22.86 -5.63
C LEU A 356 7.41 -24.06 -6.21
N SER A 357 7.05 -25.03 -5.37
CA SER A 357 6.30 -26.21 -5.83
C SER A 357 4.88 -25.89 -6.31
N ASN A 358 4.27 -24.82 -5.77
CA ASN A 358 2.97 -24.31 -6.20
C ASN A 358 3.06 -23.38 -7.43
N CYS A 359 4.27 -23.05 -7.87
CA CYS A 359 4.52 -22.19 -9.03
C CYS A 359 4.87 -23.05 -10.25
N PRO A 360 4.17 -22.90 -11.40
CA PRO A 360 4.55 -23.57 -12.64
C PRO A 360 6.02 -23.32 -12.98
N SER A 361 6.73 -24.34 -13.48
CA SER A 361 8.19 -24.29 -13.64
C SER A 361 8.64 -23.14 -14.55
N GLU A 362 7.87 -22.82 -15.58
CA GLU A 362 8.13 -21.69 -16.48
C GLU A 362 7.96 -20.30 -15.82
N GLN A 363 7.23 -20.23 -14.71
CA GLN A 363 6.98 -19.00 -13.94
C GLN A 363 7.94 -18.84 -12.76
N GLN A 364 8.59 -19.92 -12.31
CA GLN A 364 9.51 -19.90 -11.16
C GLN A 364 10.63 -18.86 -11.25
N PRO A 365 11.27 -18.59 -12.42
CA PRO A 365 12.27 -17.53 -12.50
C PRO A 365 11.73 -16.15 -12.10
N TYR A 366 10.47 -15.85 -12.41
CA TYR A 366 9.81 -14.59 -12.06
C TYR A 366 9.36 -14.55 -10.59
N LEU A 367 9.10 -15.70 -9.99
CA LEU A 367 8.91 -15.80 -8.54
C LEU A 367 10.22 -15.56 -7.81
N VAL A 368 11.33 -16.17 -8.25
CA VAL A 368 12.67 -15.96 -7.69
C VAL A 368 13.08 -14.48 -7.82
N LEU A 369 12.88 -13.88 -8.99
CA LEU A 369 13.16 -12.47 -9.27
C LEU A 369 12.55 -11.53 -8.21
N GLN A 370 11.27 -11.72 -7.90
CA GLN A 370 10.51 -10.90 -6.93
C GLN A 370 11.17 -10.79 -5.56
N TYR A 371 11.74 -11.90 -5.08
CA TYR A 371 12.36 -11.97 -3.75
C TYR A 371 13.88 -11.67 -3.79
N ALA A 372 14.52 -11.88 -4.94
CA ALA A 372 15.95 -11.60 -5.14
C ALA A 372 16.24 -10.11 -5.38
N MET A 373 15.35 -9.40 -6.08
CA MET A 373 15.56 -8.01 -6.48
C MET A 373 15.80 -7.05 -5.28
N PRO A 374 15.08 -7.17 -4.15
CA PRO A 374 15.36 -6.33 -2.97
C PRO A 374 16.79 -6.50 -2.45
N VAL A 375 17.33 -7.73 -2.47
CA VAL A 375 18.71 -8.00 -2.08
C VAL A 375 19.67 -7.32 -3.03
N ARG A 376 19.50 -7.54 -4.34
CA ARG A 376 20.35 -6.90 -5.38
C ARG A 376 20.38 -5.39 -5.19
N ASN A 377 19.20 -4.76 -5.10
CA ASN A 377 19.08 -3.31 -5.01
C ASN A 377 19.73 -2.75 -3.74
N GLN A 378 19.46 -3.37 -2.58
CA GLN A 378 20.05 -2.91 -1.32
C GLN A 378 21.58 -3.06 -1.32
N TYR A 379 22.13 -4.14 -1.87
CA TYR A 379 23.57 -4.36 -1.94
C TYR A 379 24.26 -3.50 -2.99
N ARG A 380 23.61 -3.18 -4.13
CA ARG A 380 24.13 -2.19 -5.08
C ARG A 380 24.27 -0.82 -4.43
N ILE A 381 23.26 -0.36 -3.68
CA ILE A 381 23.34 0.90 -2.93
C ILE A 381 24.48 0.87 -1.91
N LYS A 382 24.59 -0.21 -1.11
CA LYS A 382 25.69 -0.38 -0.13
C LYS A 382 27.07 -0.35 -0.78
N ALA A 383 27.20 -0.88 -1.99
CA ALA A 383 28.44 -0.88 -2.77
C ALA A 383 28.69 0.42 -3.55
N GLY A 384 27.79 1.42 -3.49
CA GLY A 384 27.88 2.64 -4.28
C GLY A 384 27.68 2.43 -5.79
N LEU A 385 27.04 1.33 -6.18
CA LEU A 385 26.72 0.99 -7.56
C LEU A 385 25.37 1.59 -7.97
N PRO A 386 25.20 2.00 -9.25
CA PRO A 386 23.93 2.51 -9.73
C PRO A 386 22.84 1.43 -9.69
N LEU A 387 21.59 1.76 -9.40
CA LEU A 387 20.47 0.81 -9.38
C LEU A 387 20.07 0.32 -10.77
#